data_AF-A0A3B0U3R9-F1
#
_entry.id   AF-A0A3B0U3R9-F1
#
_cell.length_a   1.000
_cell.length_b   1.000
_cell.length_c   1.000
_cell.angle_alpha   90.00
_cell.angle_beta   90.00
_cell.angle_gamma   90.00
#
_symmetry.space_group_name_H-M   'P 1'
#
loop_
_entity.id
_entity.type
_entity.pdbx_description
1 polymer ?
#
loop_
_entity_poly.entity_id
_entity_poly.type
_entity_poly.pdbx_seq_one_letter_code
_entity_poly.pdbx_strand_id
1 'polypeptide(L)'
;MAYKIRVILDVKNDVIRDIVVDKTINLEDLHLIIAKSFGFKGQEMASFYKTDNNWEQGEEIPLFDMSENGDSIAMNSFSVNDIFKNVGDKLIYVYDFMAMWTFFVELLGISED
;
A
#
# COMPACT_ATOMS: atom_id res chain seq x y z
N MET A 1 5.53 -16.46 -8.47
CA MET A 1 4.73 -15.29 -8.94
C MET A 1 5.02 -14.05 -8.10
N ALA A 2 5.68 -13.06 -8.68
CA ALA A 2 6.11 -11.83 -8.01
C ALA A 2 5.44 -10.59 -8.63
N TYR A 3 5.11 -9.59 -7.81
CA TYR A 3 4.55 -8.31 -8.25
C TYR A 3 5.62 -7.24 -8.23
N LYS A 4 5.72 -6.48 -9.32
CA LYS A 4 6.54 -5.27 -9.40
C LYS A 4 5.66 -4.05 -9.14
N ILE A 5 5.87 -3.40 -8.01
CA ILE A 5 5.06 -2.26 -7.56
C ILE A 5 5.93 -1.01 -7.56
N ARG A 6 5.41 0.09 -8.12
CA ARG A 6 6.01 1.42 -8.00
C ARG A 6 5.37 2.18 -6.86
N VAL A 7 6.20 2.82 -6.06
CA VAL A 7 5.80 3.67 -4.94
C VAL A 7 6.43 5.04 -5.13
N ILE A 8 5.61 6.09 -5.09
CA ILE A 8 6.02 7.48 -5.28
C ILE A 8 5.57 8.27 -4.05
N LEU A 9 6.50 8.91 -3.36
CA LEU A 9 6.17 9.80 -2.24
C LEU A 9 5.77 11.19 -2.76
N ASP A 10 4.63 11.70 -2.30
CA ASP A 10 4.08 13.01 -2.70
C ASP A 10 4.80 14.16 -1.99
N VAL A 11 5.97 14.52 -2.50
CA VAL A 11 6.77 15.66 -2.04
C VAL A 11 7.33 16.43 -3.24
N LYS A 12 7.81 17.65 -3.00
CA LYS A 12 8.27 18.57 -4.07
C LYS A 12 9.29 18.00 -5.05
N ASN A 13 10.12 17.06 -4.58
CA ASN A 13 11.11 16.37 -5.41
C ASN A 13 10.71 14.91 -5.52
N ASP A 14 10.69 14.36 -6.72
CA ASP A 14 10.27 12.97 -6.93
C ASP A 14 11.15 11.99 -6.15
N VAL A 15 10.54 11.29 -5.18
CA VAL A 15 11.17 10.15 -4.51
C VAL A 15 10.39 8.89 -4.89
N ILE A 16 11.02 8.06 -5.72
CA ILE A 16 10.40 6.87 -6.32
C ILE A 16 11.16 5.61 -5.90
N ARG A 17 10.43 4.52 -5.66
CA ARG A 17 10.97 3.17 -5.47
C ARG A 17 10.15 2.18 -6.29
N ASP A 18 10.83 1.31 -7.02
CA ASP A 18 10.24 0.09 -7.57
C ASP A 18 10.61 -1.07 -6.63
N ILE A 19 9.61 -1.74 -6.06
CA ILE A 19 9.78 -2.89 -5.17
C ILE A 19 9.22 -4.15 -5.83
N VAL A 20 9.85 -5.29 -5.54
CA VAL A 20 9.37 -6.61 -5.96
C VAL A 20 8.95 -7.39 -4.72
N VAL A 21 7.71 -7.86 -4.69
CA VAL A 21 7.12 -8.55 -3.55
C VAL A 21 6.43 -9.85 -4.00
N ASP A 22 6.33 -10.82 -3.10
CA ASP A 22 5.48 -11.98 -3.35
C ASP A 22 4.01 -11.56 -3.33
N LYS A 23 3.20 -12.06 -4.26
CA LYS A 23 1.78 -11.74 -4.35
C LYS A 23 0.95 -12.23 -3.14
N THR A 24 1.50 -13.16 -2.35
CA THR A 24 0.80 -13.77 -1.20
C THR A 24 1.07 -13.05 0.12
N ILE A 25 2.00 -12.09 0.18
CA ILE A 25 2.16 -11.28 1.40
C ILE A 25 0.89 -10.47 1.65
N ASN A 26 0.62 -10.13 2.90
CA ASN A 26 -0.51 -9.27 3.23
C ASN A 26 -0.16 -7.78 3.08
N LEU A 27 -1.15 -6.90 3.20
CA LEU A 27 -0.91 -5.47 3.09
C LEU A 27 -0.12 -4.91 4.29
N GLU A 28 -0.11 -5.59 5.44
CA GLU A 28 0.68 -5.18 6.61
C GLU A 28 2.18 -5.39 6.32
N ASP A 29 2.54 -6.51 5.71
CA ASP A 29 3.88 -6.77 5.20
C ASP A 29 4.26 -5.75 4.13
N LEU A 30 3.34 -5.43 3.21
CA LEU A 30 3.57 -4.39 2.20
C LEU A 30 3.80 -3.02 2.84
N HIS A 31 3.02 -2.64 3.87
CA HIS A 31 3.25 -1.43 4.67
C HIS A 31 4.69 -1.40 5.23
N LEU A 32 5.14 -2.49 5.84
CA LEU A 32 6.49 -2.58 6.41
C LEU A 32 7.59 -2.46 5.34
N ILE A 33 7.39 -3.09 4.18
CA ILE A 33 8.33 -3.04 3.06
C ILE A 33 8.42 -1.61 2.51
N ILE A 34 7.27 -0.95 2.27
CA ILE A 34 7.22 0.44 1.79
C ILE A 34 7.93 1.34 2.80
N ALA A 35 7.50 1.35 4.07
CA ALA A 35 8.08 2.19 5.11
C ALA A 35 9.62 2.06 5.17
N LYS A 36 10.13 0.83 5.21
CA LYS A 36 11.58 0.56 5.25
C LYS A 36 12.31 1.01 3.98
N SER A 37 11.70 0.86 2.80
CA SER A 37 12.30 1.28 1.51
C SER A 37 12.51 2.80 1.38
N PHE A 38 11.77 3.58 2.16
CA PHE A 38 11.90 5.04 2.27
C PHE A 38 12.63 5.49 3.55
N GLY A 39 13.19 4.55 4.34
CA GLY A 39 13.99 4.84 5.53
C GLY A 39 13.19 5.04 6.83
N PHE A 40 11.89 4.79 6.80
CA PHE A 40 11.06 4.78 8.01
C PHE A 40 11.23 3.47 8.79
N LYS A 41 10.83 3.50 10.07
CA LYS A 41 10.90 2.32 10.94
C LYS A 41 9.72 1.37 10.78
N GLY A 42 8.61 1.79 10.16
CA GLY A 42 7.38 1.00 10.01
C GLY A 42 6.66 0.79 11.34
N GLN A 43 6.62 1.83 12.19
CA GLN A 43 6.02 1.78 13.52
C GLN A 43 4.80 2.71 13.66
N GLU A 44 4.61 3.60 12.68
CA GLU A 44 3.52 4.56 12.71
C GLU A 44 2.24 3.97 12.12
N MET A 45 1.10 4.52 12.54
CA MET A 45 -0.20 4.19 11.99
C MET A 45 -0.26 4.52 10.50
N ALA A 46 -1.01 3.71 9.75
CA ALA A 46 -1.16 3.90 8.32
C ALA A 46 -2.48 3.33 7.80
N SER A 47 -2.87 3.76 6.60
CA SER A 47 -3.97 3.20 5.81
C SER A 47 -3.59 3.11 4.35
N PHE A 48 -4.07 2.06 3.67
CA PHE A 48 -4.19 2.06 2.21
C PHE A 48 -5.60 2.52 1.85
N TYR A 49 -5.74 3.20 0.72
CA TYR A 49 -7.02 3.55 0.14
C TYR A 49 -7.05 3.02 -1.30
N LYS A 50 -8.12 2.32 -1.65
CA LYS A 50 -8.39 1.96 -3.05
C LYS A 50 -8.59 3.22 -3.86
N THR A 51 -8.17 3.22 -5.12
CA THR A 51 -8.45 4.34 -6.01
C THR A 51 -8.99 3.88 -7.35
N ASP A 52 -9.59 4.83 -8.06
CA ASP A 52 -9.86 4.68 -9.48
C ASP A 52 -8.61 4.99 -10.35
N ASN A 53 -8.80 5.07 -11.66
CA ASN A 53 -7.74 5.41 -12.61
C ASN A 53 -7.23 6.86 -12.48
N ASN A 54 -8.03 7.76 -11.88
CA ASN A 54 -7.73 9.17 -11.69
C ASN A 54 -7.11 9.48 -10.33
N TRP A 55 -6.78 8.44 -9.53
CA TRP A 55 -6.29 8.58 -8.15
C TRP A 55 -7.32 9.19 -7.19
N GLU A 56 -8.62 9.05 -7.49
CA GLU A 56 -9.67 9.43 -6.54
C GLU A 56 -9.68 8.44 -5.37
N GLN A 57 -9.56 8.97 -4.15
CA GLN A 57 -9.53 8.19 -2.92
C GLN A 57 -10.88 7.52 -2.64
N GLY A 58 -10.87 6.20 -2.48
CA GLY A 58 -12.04 5.38 -2.20
C GLY A 58 -11.99 4.69 -0.84
N GLU A 59 -12.36 3.41 -0.84
CA GLU A 59 -12.44 2.57 0.37
C GLU A 59 -11.10 2.50 1.13
N GLU A 60 -11.17 2.69 2.45
CA GLU A 60 -10.03 2.62 3.36
C GLU A 60 -9.76 1.18 3.83
N ILE A 61 -8.48 0.84 3.95
CA ILE A 61 -7.96 -0.38 4.55
C ILE A 61 -6.93 0.02 5.62
N PRO A 62 -7.34 0.17 6.89
CA PRO A 62 -6.46 0.60 7.98
C PRO A 62 -5.49 -0.50 8.40
N LEU A 63 -4.36 -0.09 9.00
CA LEU A 63 -3.34 -1.00 9.53
C LEU A 63 -3.92 -1.95 10.60
N PHE A 64 -4.77 -1.41 11.47
CA PHE A 64 -5.48 -2.17 12.51
C PHE A 64 -6.99 -1.99 12.36
N ASP A 65 -7.75 -3.00 12.76
CA ASP A 65 -9.20 -2.91 12.88
C ASP A 65 -9.55 -1.82 13.92
N MET A 66 -10.24 -0.78 13.46
CA MET A 66 -10.68 0.35 14.28
C MET A 66 -12.16 0.23 14.70
N SER A 67 -12.82 -0.87 14.37
CA SER A 67 -14.22 -1.10 14.69
C SER A 67 -14.40 -1.67 16.10
N GLU A 68 -15.48 -1.26 16.76
CA GLU A 68 -15.80 -1.72 18.11
C GLU A 68 -16.28 -3.19 18.14
N ASN A 69 -16.73 -3.72 16.99
CA ASN A 69 -17.34 -5.05 16.90
C ASN A 69 -16.37 -6.15 16.39
N GLY A 70 -15.15 -5.78 15.97
CA GLY A 70 -14.16 -6.74 15.44
C GLY A 70 -14.52 -7.33 14.07
N ASP A 71 -15.47 -6.70 13.37
CA ASP A 71 -15.98 -7.12 12.06
C ASP A 71 -15.35 -6.33 10.91
N SER A 72 -14.37 -5.44 11.18
CA SER A 72 -13.82 -4.58 10.14
C SER A 72 -12.52 -5.10 9.55
N ILE A 73 -12.28 -4.60 8.35
CA ILE A 73 -11.28 -5.10 7.44
C ILE A 73 -9.98 -4.35 7.71
N ALA A 74 -8.91 -5.06 8.05
CA ALA A 74 -7.58 -4.49 8.26
C ALA A 74 -6.57 -4.99 7.23
N MET A 75 -5.39 -4.37 7.17
CA MET A 75 -4.33 -4.73 6.22
C MET A 75 -3.92 -6.22 6.26
N ASN A 76 -3.95 -6.84 7.44
CA ASN A 76 -3.65 -8.27 7.61
C ASN A 76 -4.69 -9.21 6.98
N SER A 77 -5.87 -8.70 6.65
CA SER A 77 -7.00 -9.47 6.12
C SER A 77 -6.97 -9.62 4.60
N PHE A 78 -6.09 -8.88 3.92
CA PHE A 78 -5.92 -8.96 2.47
C PHE A 78 -4.49 -9.28 2.09
N SER A 79 -4.34 -10.22 1.15
CA SER A 79 -3.10 -10.36 0.40
C SER A 79 -2.95 -9.24 -0.63
N VAL A 80 -1.72 -8.99 -1.07
CA VAL A 80 -1.44 -8.05 -2.17
C VAL A 80 -2.23 -8.43 -3.43
N ASN A 81 -2.38 -9.73 -3.71
CA ASN A 81 -3.17 -10.18 -4.85
C ASN A 81 -4.69 -10.03 -4.68
N ASP A 82 -5.20 -9.82 -3.45
CA ASP A 82 -6.62 -9.52 -3.21
C ASP A 82 -6.97 -8.12 -3.68
N ILE A 83 -5.98 -7.22 -3.69
CA ILE A 83 -6.14 -5.82 -4.05
C ILE A 83 -5.68 -5.55 -5.48
N PHE A 84 -4.45 -5.95 -5.82
CA PHE A 84 -3.89 -5.76 -7.15
C PHE A 84 -4.21 -6.98 -8.03
N LYS A 85 -5.24 -6.84 -8.86
CA LYS A 85 -5.72 -7.85 -9.81
C LYS A 85 -5.11 -7.66 -11.20
N ASN A 86 -4.90 -6.42 -11.62
CA ASN A 86 -4.43 -6.07 -12.96
C ASN A 86 -3.26 -5.08 -12.90
N VAL A 87 -2.39 -5.14 -13.90
CA VAL A 87 -1.37 -4.11 -14.12
C VAL A 87 -2.07 -2.76 -14.32
N GLY A 88 -1.60 -1.73 -13.61
CA GLY A 88 -2.21 -0.40 -13.56
C GLY A 88 -3.18 -0.21 -12.40
N ASP A 89 -3.48 -1.24 -11.59
CA ASP A 89 -4.22 -1.08 -10.34
C ASP A 89 -3.43 -0.19 -9.37
N LYS A 90 -4.16 0.65 -8.63
CA LYS A 90 -3.61 1.77 -7.85
C LYS A 90 -4.12 1.78 -6.41
N LEU A 91 -3.27 2.23 -5.50
CA LEU A 91 -3.59 2.56 -4.12
C LEU A 91 -2.97 3.89 -3.72
N ILE A 92 -3.63 4.62 -2.83
CA ILE A 92 -3.01 5.66 -2.02
C ILE A 92 -2.60 5.04 -0.69
N TYR A 93 -1.36 5.25 -0.26
CA TYR A 93 -0.88 4.82 1.03
C TYR A 93 -0.55 6.05 1.88
N VAL A 94 -1.19 6.18 3.04
CA VAL A 94 -0.92 7.24 4.00
C VAL A 94 -0.23 6.64 5.20
N TYR A 95 0.99 7.10 5.48
CA TYR A 95 1.80 6.69 6.62
C TYR A 95 1.97 7.87 7.59
N ASP A 96 1.88 7.59 8.89
CA ASP A 96 1.94 8.57 9.97
C ASP A 96 0.87 9.67 9.79
N PHE A 97 -0.29 9.50 10.44
CA PHE A 97 -1.40 10.46 10.37
C PHE A 97 -1.11 11.83 10.99
N MET A 98 0.01 12.02 11.70
CA MET A 98 0.43 13.34 12.17
C MET A 98 1.19 14.09 11.09
N ALA A 99 2.04 13.38 10.34
CA ALA A 99 2.85 13.95 9.26
C ALA A 99 2.19 13.89 7.88
N MET A 100 1.20 13.02 7.70
CA MET A 100 0.45 12.80 6.45
C MET A 100 1.37 12.47 5.27
N TRP A 101 2.30 11.52 5.45
CA TRP A 101 3.13 11.07 4.34
C TRP A 101 2.28 10.26 3.36
N THR A 102 2.00 10.86 2.21
CA THR A 102 1.17 10.26 1.16
C THR A 102 2.04 9.65 0.07
N PHE A 103 1.71 8.41 -0.31
CA PHE A 103 2.38 7.69 -1.37
C PHE A 103 1.38 7.20 -2.41
N PHE A 104 1.75 7.33 -3.67
CA PHE A 104 1.05 6.71 -4.79
C PHE A 104 1.68 5.34 -5.07
N VAL A 105 0.85 4.30 -5.09
CA VAL A 105 1.28 2.91 -5.25
C VAL A 105 0.60 2.33 -6.49
N GLU A 106 1.37 1.79 -7.43
CA GLU A 106 0.86 1.26 -8.70
C GLU A 106 1.50 -0.10 -9.03
N LEU A 107 0.68 -1.08 -9.42
CA LEU A 107 1.18 -2.37 -9.93
C LEU A 107 1.68 -2.20 -11.38
N LEU A 108 2.99 -2.30 -11.59
CA LEU A 108 3.61 -2.17 -12.91
C LEU A 108 3.72 -3.47 -13.68
N GLY A 109 3.70 -4.62 -13.00
CA GLY A 109 3.89 -5.91 -13.66
C GLY A 109 3.73 -7.10 -12.74
N ILE A 110 3.37 -8.22 -13.33
CA ILE A 110 3.23 -9.53 -12.68
C ILE A 110 4.21 -10.48 -13.38
N SER A 111 5.14 -11.07 -12.63
CA SER A 111 6.03 -12.13 -13.12
C SER A 111 5.54 -13.49 -12.65
N GLU A 112 5.64 -14.51 -13.51
CA GLU A 112 5.19 -15.87 -13.22
C GLU A 112 6.26 -16.76 -12.56
N ASP A 113 7.51 -16.29 -12.44
CA ASP A 113 8.65 -17.09 -11.95
C ASP A 113 8.35 -17.92 -10.70
#